data_AF-A0A1M5IGM4-F1
#
_entry.id   AF-A0A1M5IGM4-F1
#
_cell.length_a   1.000
_cell.length_b   1.000
_cell.length_c   1.000
_cell.angle_alpha   90.00
_cell.angle_beta   90.00
_cell.angle_gamma   90.00
#
_symmetry.space_group_name_H-M   'P 1'
#
loop_
_entity.id
_entity.type
_entity.pdbx_description
1 polymer ?
#
loop_
_entity_poly.entity_id
_entity_poly.type
_entity_poly.pdbx_seq_one_letter_code
_entity_poly.pdbx_strand_id
1 'polypeptide(L)'
;FEELQDKVQSLLTTQNVPYAIKIEGTWAEITVGGADPVSPEDTTELATLMKVRPQYKAKNMKGTMVGYFTPSLLSNVDLSPFHFHFISDDRKFAGHLMSGNLVNAEIKIYLNEKSGYDIELLRENSRFRQLKFQGKESSAIY
;
A
#
# COMPACT_ATOMS: atom_id res chain seq x y z
N PHE A 1 -9.41 -10.57 -1.60
CA PHE A 1 -8.59 -9.36 -1.86
C PHE A 1 -8.22 -9.24 -3.34
N GLU A 2 -7.65 -10.27 -3.98
CA GLU A 2 -7.33 -10.28 -5.42
C GLU A 2 -8.53 -9.88 -6.30
N GLU A 3 -9.71 -10.47 -6.07
CA GLU A 3 -10.94 -10.12 -6.81
C GLU A 3 -11.29 -8.62 -6.72
N LEU A 4 -11.03 -7.97 -5.57
CA LEU A 4 -11.22 -6.54 -5.41
C LEU A 4 -10.21 -5.75 -6.23
N GLN A 5 -8.95 -6.18 -6.27
CA GLN A 5 -7.91 -5.55 -7.08
C GLN A 5 -8.23 -5.67 -8.58
N ASP A 6 -8.65 -6.86 -9.03
CA ASP A 6 -9.09 -7.08 -10.41
C ASP A 6 -10.29 -6.19 -10.76
N LYS A 7 -11.27 -6.12 -9.85
CA LYS A 7 -12.42 -5.24 -10.02
C LYS A 7 -11.99 -3.78 -10.13
N VAL A 8 -11.13 -3.29 -9.25
CA VAL A 8 -10.61 -1.91 -9.29
C VAL A 8 -9.85 -1.67 -10.58
N GLN A 9 -8.97 -2.59 -10.99
CA GLN A 9 -8.20 -2.48 -12.22
C GLN A 9 -9.11 -2.42 -13.46
N SER A 10 -10.20 -3.19 -13.48
CA SER A 10 -11.21 -3.15 -14.55
C SER A 10 -11.95 -1.82 -14.67
N LEU A 11 -11.96 -1.01 -13.61
CA LEU A 11 -12.60 0.31 -13.57
C LEU A 11 -11.66 1.45 -13.99
N LEU A 12 -10.35 1.19 -14.12
CA LEU A 12 -9.38 2.19 -14.55
C LEU A 12 -9.54 2.46 -16.06
N THR A 13 -9.49 3.73 -16.45
CA THR A 13 -9.58 4.16 -17.86
C THR A 13 -8.30 3.85 -18.64
N THR A 14 -7.15 3.81 -17.94
CA THR A 14 -5.84 3.40 -18.47
C THR A 14 -4.99 2.85 -17.33
N GLN A 15 -3.98 2.04 -17.65
CA GLN A 15 -3.01 1.53 -16.68
C GLN A 15 -1.67 2.27 -16.74
N ASN A 16 -1.60 3.34 -17.54
CA ASN A 16 -0.37 4.11 -17.78
C ASN A 16 -0.24 5.36 -16.91
N VAL A 17 -1.22 5.65 -16.05
CA VAL A 17 -1.20 6.79 -15.12
C VAL A 17 -1.52 6.33 -13.70
N PRO A 18 -1.04 7.03 -12.65
CA PRO A 18 -1.37 6.70 -11.28
C PRO A 18 -2.83 7.03 -10.94
N TYR A 19 -3.40 6.29 -9.98
CA TYR A 19 -4.71 6.61 -9.39
C TYR A 19 -4.60 6.67 -7.88
N ALA A 20 -5.19 7.70 -7.26
CA ALA A 20 -5.54 7.66 -5.85
C ALA A 20 -6.88 6.95 -5.68
N ILE A 21 -6.95 5.98 -4.78
CA ILE A 21 -8.07 5.07 -4.64
C ILE A 21 -8.55 5.09 -3.19
N LYS A 22 -9.87 5.25 -3.01
CA LYS A 22 -10.55 5.07 -1.73
C LYS A 22 -11.64 4.03 -1.90
N ILE A 23 -11.72 3.07 -0.98
CA ILE A 23 -12.77 2.05 -0.96
C ILE A 23 -13.37 1.99 0.45
N GLU A 24 -14.67 2.24 0.53
CA GLU A 24 -15.45 2.13 1.77
C GLU A 24 -16.20 0.80 1.76
N GLY A 25 -16.13 0.05 2.86
CA GLY A 25 -16.80 -1.24 2.94
C GLY A 25 -16.75 -1.90 4.32
N THR A 26 -17.43 -3.04 4.40
CA THR A 26 -17.44 -3.91 5.58
C THR A 26 -16.72 -5.22 5.26
N TRP A 27 -15.82 -5.60 6.14
CA TRP A 27 -14.95 -6.76 5.99
C TRP A 27 -15.39 -7.85 6.96
N ALA A 28 -15.71 -9.04 6.45
CA ALA A 28 -15.98 -10.21 7.27
C ALA A 28 -14.74 -10.56 8.09
N GLU A 29 -13.58 -10.55 7.43
CA GLU A 29 -12.26 -10.73 8.02
C GLU A 29 -11.27 -9.79 7.32
N ILE A 30 -10.35 -9.23 8.09
CA ILE A 30 -9.28 -8.37 7.57
C ILE A 30 -7.99 -8.63 8.36
N THR A 31 -6.87 -8.68 7.64
CA THR A 31 -5.53 -8.72 8.19
C THR A 31 -4.77 -7.49 7.74
N VAL A 32 -4.18 -6.77 8.69
CA VAL A 32 -3.29 -5.63 8.42
C VAL A 32 -1.92 -5.87 9.05
N GLY A 33 -0.87 -5.36 8.41
CA GLY A 33 0.50 -5.39 8.90
C GLY A 33 0.91 -4.04 9.50
N GLY A 34 1.66 -4.10 10.59
CA GLY A 34 2.43 -2.97 11.12
C GLY A 34 3.90 -3.05 10.74
N ALA A 35 4.70 -2.17 11.31
CA ALA A 35 6.16 -2.24 11.29
C ALA A 35 6.67 -1.86 12.68
N ASP A 36 7.63 -2.63 13.20
CA ASP A 36 8.27 -2.29 14.46
C ASP A 36 9.26 -1.14 14.27
N PRO A 37 9.40 -0.24 15.25
CA PRO A 37 10.42 0.79 15.21
C PRO A 37 11.82 0.17 15.12
N VAL A 38 12.66 0.72 14.24
CA VAL A 38 14.08 0.35 14.11
C VAL A 38 14.97 1.52 14.50
N SER A 39 16.20 1.21 14.93
CA SER A 39 17.20 2.26 15.23
C SER A 39 17.53 3.06 13.96
N PRO A 40 17.83 4.36 14.06
CA PRO A 40 18.29 5.14 12.91
C PRO A 40 19.53 4.55 12.23
N GLU A 41 20.38 3.82 12.95
CA GLU A 41 21.60 3.19 12.44
C GLU A 41 21.34 1.84 11.76
N ASP A 42 20.14 1.27 11.93
CA ASP A 42 19.79 0.00 11.31
C ASP A 42 19.80 0.15 9.78
N THR A 43 20.56 -0.73 9.12
CA THR A 43 20.68 -0.82 7.66
C THR A 43 20.09 -2.11 7.12
N THR A 44 19.37 -2.87 7.95
CA THR A 44 18.68 -4.09 7.54
C THR A 44 17.69 -3.75 6.43
N GLU A 45 17.69 -4.54 5.36
CA GLU A 45 16.77 -4.33 4.25
C GLU A 45 15.31 -4.43 4.73
N LEU A 46 14.48 -3.49 4.29
CA LEU A 46 13.07 -3.45 4.65
C LEU A 46 12.35 -4.78 4.35
N ALA A 47 12.68 -5.44 3.23
CA ALA A 47 12.10 -6.73 2.89
C ALA A 47 12.40 -7.83 3.92
N THR A 48 13.55 -7.76 4.59
CA THR A 48 13.90 -8.67 5.68
C THR A 48 13.11 -8.35 6.94
N LEU A 49 12.98 -7.07 7.31
CA LEU A 49 12.17 -6.65 8.46
C LEU A 49 10.69 -7.02 8.29
N MET A 50 10.16 -6.92 7.08
CA MET A 50 8.75 -7.22 6.80
C MET A 50 8.38 -8.70 6.90
N LYS A 51 9.36 -9.62 6.89
CA LYS A 51 9.10 -11.07 7.09
C LYS A 51 8.59 -11.41 8.48
N VAL A 52 8.95 -10.61 9.48
CA VAL A 52 8.59 -10.83 10.89
C VAL A 52 7.68 -9.74 11.44
N ARG A 53 7.10 -8.91 10.55
CA ARG A 53 6.27 -7.78 10.95
C ARG A 53 5.05 -8.22 11.77
N PRO A 54 4.60 -7.40 12.73
CA PRO A 54 3.38 -7.68 13.46
C PRO A 54 2.18 -7.66 12.50
N GLN A 55 1.30 -8.65 12.65
CA GLN A 55 0.05 -8.76 11.90
C GLN A 55 -1.12 -8.73 12.87
N TYR A 56 -2.14 -7.96 12.51
CA TYR A 56 -3.34 -7.76 13.30
C TYR A 56 -4.55 -8.21 12.51
N LYS A 57 -5.42 -9.00 13.15
CA LYS A 57 -6.61 -9.57 12.52
C LYS A 57 -7.86 -9.03 13.21
N ALA A 58 -8.87 -8.70 12.42
CA ALA A 58 -10.18 -8.30 12.92
C ALA A 58 -11.29 -8.98 12.11
N LYS A 59 -12.47 -9.08 12.70
CA LYS A 59 -13.69 -9.60 12.05
C LYS A 59 -14.80 -8.57 12.11
N ASN A 60 -15.72 -8.63 11.16
CA ASN A 60 -16.88 -7.73 11.06
C ASN A 60 -16.48 -6.26 11.16
N MET A 61 -15.43 -5.88 10.44
CA MET A 61 -14.81 -4.57 10.55
C MET A 61 -15.33 -3.65 9.46
N LYS A 62 -15.88 -2.50 9.85
CA LYS A 62 -16.24 -1.44 8.91
C LYS A 62 -15.14 -0.40 8.85
N GLY A 63 -14.77 0.02 7.65
CA GLY A 63 -13.75 1.03 7.50
C GLY A 63 -13.46 1.41 6.05
N THR A 64 -12.36 2.12 5.90
CA THR A 64 -11.91 2.67 4.62
C THR A 64 -10.53 2.13 4.28
N MET A 65 -10.41 1.60 3.08
CA MET A 65 -9.14 1.32 2.43
C MET A 65 -8.73 2.53 1.59
N VAL A 66 -7.49 2.97 1.71
CA VAL A 66 -6.93 4.08 0.93
C VAL A 66 -5.59 3.65 0.36
N GLY A 67 -5.33 3.99 -0.89
CA GLY A 67 -4.08 3.60 -1.53
C GLY A 67 -3.93 4.16 -2.92
N TYR A 68 -2.95 3.62 -3.62
CA TYR A 68 -2.62 4.03 -4.99
C TYR A 68 -2.59 2.83 -5.93
N PHE A 69 -2.97 3.09 -7.18
CA PHE A 69 -2.50 2.32 -8.31
C PHE A 69 -1.27 3.02 -8.90
N THR A 70 -0.21 2.24 -9.12
CA THR A 70 1.04 2.72 -9.73
C THR A 70 1.29 1.94 -11.02
N PRO A 71 1.42 2.62 -12.17
CA PRO A 71 1.80 1.98 -13.43
C PRO A 71 3.14 1.26 -13.33
N SER A 72 3.29 0.18 -14.11
CA SER A 72 4.55 -0.59 -14.16
C SER A 72 5.76 0.25 -14.57
N LEU A 73 5.58 1.32 -15.36
CA LEU A 73 6.67 2.23 -15.74
C LEU A 73 7.30 2.96 -14.53
N LEU A 74 6.60 3.01 -13.39
CA LEU A 74 7.06 3.63 -12.14
C LEU A 74 7.43 2.59 -11.07
N SER A 75 7.52 1.30 -11.39
CA SER A 75 7.75 0.23 -10.40
C SER A 75 9.11 0.29 -9.68
N ASN A 76 10.08 1.03 -10.23
CA ASN A 76 11.38 1.27 -9.59
C ASN A 76 11.36 2.49 -8.66
N VAL A 77 10.27 3.27 -8.69
CA VAL A 77 10.07 4.46 -7.87
C VAL A 77 9.11 4.19 -6.71
N ASP A 78 8.03 3.45 -6.98
CA ASP A 78 6.97 3.15 -6.00
C ASP A 78 6.45 1.70 -6.14
N LEU A 79 5.63 1.26 -5.19
CA LEU A 79 4.99 -0.05 -5.21
C LEU A 79 3.91 -0.12 -6.28
N SER A 80 3.95 -1.19 -7.06
CA SER A 80 3.07 -1.47 -8.21
C SER A 80 2.54 -2.91 -8.14
N PRO A 81 1.30 -3.20 -8.59
CA PRO A 81 0.35 -2.24 -9.15
C PRO A 81 -0.48 -1.53 -8.07
N PHE A 82 -0.73 -2.15 -6.92
CA PHE A 82 -1.57 -1.58 -5.87
C PHE A 82 -0.85 -1.56 -4.53
N HIS A 83 -1.00 -0.46 -3.79
CA HIS A 83 -0.53 -0.34 -2.42
C HIS A 83 -1.62 0.29 -1.56
N PHE A 84 -2.16 -0.49 -0.62
CA PHE A 84 -3.31 -0.10 0.21
C PHE A 84 -3.01 -0.15 1.69
N HIS A 85 -3.52 0.86 2.41
CA HIS A 85 -3.66 0.86 3.85
C HIS A 85 -5.14 0.83 4.23
N PHE A 86 -5.44 0.44 5.47
CA PHE A 86 -6.79 0.40 6.02
C PHE A 86 -6.89 1.20 7.32
N ILE A 87 -8.07 1.79 7.57
CA ILE A 87 -8.46 2.38 8.85
C ILE A 87 -9.94 2.09 9.14
N SER A 88 -10.24 1.63 10.36
CA SER A 88 -11.61 1.39 10.82
C SER A 88 -12.39 2.70 11.04
N ASP A 89 -13.72 2.64 10.95
CA ASP A 89 -14.60 3.81 11.16
C ASP A 89 -14.40 4.44 12.56
N ASP A 90 -14.13 3.61 13.57
CA ASP A 90 -13.85 4.06 14.95
C ASP A 90 -12.40 4.52 15.16
N ARG A 91 -11.56 4.40 14.12
CA ARG A 91 -10.14 4.79 14.09
C ARG A 91 -9.25 4.06 15.10
N LYS A 92 -9.66 2.88 15.57
CA LYS A 92 -8.88 2.08 16.54
C LYS A 92 -8.11 0.92 15.91
N PHE A 93 -8.39 0.59 14.66
CA PHE A 93 -7.72 -0.50 13.93
C PHE A 93 -7.27 0.00 12.56
N ALA A 94 -5.97 -0.08 12.29
CA ALA A 94 -5.37 0.39 11.04
C ALA A 94 -4.07 -0.34 10.73
N GLY A 95 -3.61 -0.25 9.48
CA GLY A 95 -2.32 -0.78 9.05
C GLY A 95 -2.21 -0.94 7.54
N HIS A 96 -1.09 -1.48 7.08
CA HIS A 96 -0.90 -1.87 5.69
C HIS A 96 -1.78 -3.09 5.38
N LEU A 97 -2.57 -3.06 4.31
CA LEU A 97 -3.53 -4.13 4.03
C LEU A 97 -2.83 -5.38 3.50
N MET A 98 -3.11 -6.52 4.13
CA MET A 98 -2.47 -7.79 3.76
C MET A 98 -3.42 -8.75 3.07
N SER A 99 -4.60 -8.89 3.64
CA SER A 99 -5.64 -9.76 3.12
C SER A 99 -6.96 -9.38 3.76
N GLY A 100 -8.05 -9.79 3.11
CA GLY A 100 -9.37 -9.61 3.66
C GLY A 100 -10.45 -10.12 2.72
N ASN A 101 -11.59 -10.36 3.34
CA ASN A 101 -12.83 -10.79 2.70
C ASN A 101 -13.87 -9.71 2.95
N LEU A 102 -14.29 -9.05 1.87
CA LEU A 102 -15.43 -8.15 1.92
C LEU A 102 -16.69 -8.96 2.20
N VAL A 103 -17.56 -8.42 3.05
CA VAL A 103 -18.94 -8.90 3.09
C VAL A 103 -19.57 -8.57 1.75
N ASN A 104 -20.38 -9.47 1.21
CA ASN A 104 -21.09 -9.30 -0.06
C ASN A 104 -22.16 -8.19 0.06
N ALA A 105 -21.69 -6.94 0.14
CA ALA A 105 -22.42 -5.72 0.46
C ALA A 105 -21.99 -4.60 -0.50
N GLU A 106 -22.76 -3.51 -0.56
CA GLU A 106 -22.39 -2.31 -1.31
C GLU A 106 -21.02 -1.79 -0.88
N ILE A 107 -20.04 -1.91 -1.78
CA ILE A 107 -18.76 -1.21 -1.68
C ILE A 107 -18.86 0.10 -2.47
N LYS A 108 -18.25 1.15 -1.94
CA LYS A 108 -18.09 2.42 -2.67
C LYS A 108 -16.64 2.59 -3.05
N ILE A 109 -16.38 2.63 -4.36
CA ILE A 109 -15.05 2.81 -4.92
C ILE A 109 -14.97 4.22 -5.49
N TYR A 110 -13.97 4.96 -5.07
CA TYR A 110 -13.66 6.29 -5.58
C TYR A 110 -12.28 6.23 -6.24
N LEU A 111 -12.23 6.65 -7.50
CA LEU A 111 -11.02 6.66 -8.32
C LEU A 111 -10.69 8.10 -8.69
N ASN A 112 -9.46 8.52 -8.44
CA ASN A 112 -8.95 9.81 -8.89
C ASN A 112 -7.68 9.60 -9.71
N GLU A 113 -7.80 9.74 -11.02
CA GLU A 113 -6.66 9.76 -11.94
C GLU A 113 -5.71 10.92 -11.57
N LYS A 114 -4.41 10.65 -11.57
CA LYS A 114 -3.37 11.64 -11.25
C LYS A 114 -2.61 11.99 -12.53
N SER A 115 -2.52 13.30 -12.81
CA SER A 115 -1.83 13.82 -14.00
C SER A 115 -0.30 13.86 -13.87
N GLY A 116 0.26 13.53 -12.70
CA GLY A 116 1.69 13.62 -12.44
C GLY A 116 2.11 12.86 -11.18
N TYR A 117 3.42 12.75 -11.02
CA TYR A 117 4.09 12.09 -9.90
C TYR A 117 5.30 12.95 -9.52
N ASP A 118 5.23 13.62 -8.37
CA ASP A 118 6.29 14.51 -7.89
C ASP A 118 7.19 13.76 -6.89
N ILE A 119 8.50 13.81 -7.11
CA ILE A 119 9.50 13.18 -6.25
C ILE A 119 10.33 14.26 -5.58
N GLU A 120 10.24 14.33 -4.25
CA GLU A 120 11.15 15.13 -3.44
C GLU A 120 12.29 14.27 -2.91
N LEU A 121 13.51 14.63 -3.25
CA LEU A 121 14.71 13.94 -2.78
C LEU A 121 15.23 14.59 -1.49
N LEU A 122 15.80 13.77 -0.59
CA LEU A 122 16.37 14.21 0.68
C LEU A 122 17.73 14.91 0.51
N ARG A 123 17.72 16.08 -0.15
CA ARG A 123 18.92 16.83 -0.56
C ARG A 123 19.79 17.27 0.60
N GLU A 124 19.24 17.51 1.79
CA GLU A 124 20.05 17.96 2.94
C GLU A 124 20.45 16.80 3.87
N ASN A 125 20.09 15.56 3.54
CA ASN A 125 20.43 14.39 4.35
C ASN A 125 21.79 13.79 3.97
N SER A 126 22.76 13.86 4.88
CA SER A 126 24.12 13.37 4.66
C SER A 126 24.19 11.87 4.38
N ARG A 127 23.42 11.06 5.10
CA ARG A 127 23.34 9.60 4.89
C ARG A 127 22.83 9.28 3.48
N PHE A 128 21.72 9.89 3.06
CA PHE A 128 21.16 9.71 1.72
C PHE A 128 22.16 10.03 0.61
N ARG A 129 22.95 11.11 0.77
CA ARG A 129 23.98 11.50 -0.21
C ARG A 129 25.17 10.54 -0.29
N GLN A 130 25.48 9.83 0.79
CA GLN A 130 26.64 8.92 0.86
C GLN A 130 26.29 7.49 0.44
N LEU A 131 25.02 7.11 0.52
CA LEU A 131 24.56 5.79 0.10
C LEU A 131 24.63 5.61 -1.41
N LYS A 132 25.09 4.43 -1.83
CA LYS A 132 25.06 3.99 -3.24
C LYS A 132 23.86 3.07 -3.43
N PHE A 133 22.78 3.61 -3.98
CA PHE A 133 21.61 2.81 -4.32
C PHE A 133 21.88 1.94 -5.54
N GLN A 134 21.50 0.67 -5.45
CA GLN A 134 21.47 -0.26 -6.58
C GLN A 134 20.00 -0.45 -6.98
N GLY A 135 19.73 -0.57 -8.28
CA GLY A 135 18.40 -0.95 -8.73
C GLY A 135 18.06 -2.34 -8.21
N LYS A 136 16.84 -2.52 -7.68
CA LYS A 136 16.36 -3.85 -7.31
C LYS A 136 15.96 -4.62 -8.57
N GLU A 137 16.19 -5.93 -8.59
CA GLU A 137 15.35 -6.80 -9.41
C GLU A 137 13.95 -6.86 -8.77
N SER A 138 12.91 -6.88 -9.61
CA SER A 138 11.49 -6.57 -9.32
C SER A 138 10.74 -7.40 -8.26
N SER A 139 11.41 -8.05 -7.31
CA SER A 139 10.81 -9.07 -6.43
C SER A 139 10.43 -8.61 -5.01
N ALA A 140 10.48 -7.32 -4.70
CA ALA A 140 10.03 -6.83 -3.40
C ALA A 140 8.49 -6.79 -3.35
N ILE A 141 7.87 -7.96 -3.18
CA ILE A 141 6.46 -8.10 -2.82
C ILE A 141 6.37 -7.82 -1.32
N TYR A 142 5.69 -6.74 -0.95
CA TYR A 142 5.44 -6.32 0.44
C TYR A 142 4.09 -6.82 0.93
#